data_AF-A0A0B6ZKX9-F1
#
_entry.id   AF-A0A0B6ZKX9-F1
#
_cell.length_a   1.000
_cell.length_b   1.000
_cell.length_c   1.000
_cell.angle_alpha   90.00
_cell.angle_beta   90.00
_cell.angle_gamma   90.00
#
_symmetry.space_group_name_H-M   'P 1'
#
loop_
_entity.id
_entity.type
_entity.pdbx_description
1 polymer ?
#
loop_
_entity_poly.entity_id
_entity_poly.type
_entity_poly.pdbx_seq_one_letter_code
_entity_poly.pdbx_strand_id
1 'polypeptide(L)'
;NNPDKPGQKMLDYWGPSKRLVGDMNFLQMLLEYDKDNIQVHIMKKIREEYITNPTFKPEIVANASSAAEGLCKWILALEVYDRVAKVVAPKKEKLREAESDLARMMEKLNAKRAELAAVQKKLEDLKNTFNEMTENKQKLEFQVDLCGKKLVRAEKLIGGLGGEKERWTNAANNLQKVYDNLMGDVLISAGVIAYLGPFTSSFRDQETSQWVKLCQSKKIPCSSEFSLSKTLGEPIKIQAWNIAGLPKDSFSVDNGVIVANSRRWPLMIDPQGQANRWVKNSEKNNTLSVMKLTDSDYIRTLENCVTFGNPLLLENVGEELDPSLEPLLLKQTFKQAGIEMIRLGENIM
;
A
#
# COMPACT_ATOMS: atom_id res chain seq x y z
N ASN A 1 49.87 -113.31 -22.62
CA ASN A 1 49.92 -113.70 -24.05
C ASN A 1 48.56 -114.20 -24.47
N ASN A 2 48.00 -113.62 -25.53
CA ASN A 2 46.79 -114.13 -26.21
C ASN A 2 47.23 -115.18 -27.24
N PRO A 3 46.63 -116.39 -27.30
CA PRO A 3 47.03 -117.43 -28.26
C PRO A 3 46.83 -117.07 -29.74
N ASP A 4 46.00 -116.07 -30.08
CA ASP A 4 45.62 -115.81 -31.47
C ASP A 4 46.35 -114.64 -32.17
N LYS A 5 47.18 -113.84 -31.48
CA LYS A 5 48.05 -112.79 -32.08
C LYS A 5 49.31 -112.51 -31.22
N PRO A 6 50.50 -113.03 -31.58
CA PRO A 6 51.72 -112.80 -30.81
C PRO A 6 52.28 -111.39 -31.06
N GLY A 7 52.49 -110.60 -29.99
CA GLY A 7 53.14 -109.27 -30.04
C GLY A 7 52.32 -108.11 -29.46
N GLN A 8 51.01 -108.29 -29.22
CA GLN A 8 50.20 -107.30 -28.51
C GLN A 8 50.25 -107.54 -26.99
N LYS A 9 50.65 -106.52 -26.23
CA LYS A 9 50.47 -106.49 -24.76
C LYS A 9 48.97 -106.45 -24.47
N MET A 10 48.38 -107.61 -24.22
CA MET A 10 47.04 -107.71 -23.65
C MET A 10 47.12 -107.19 -22.22
N LEU A 11 46.57 -106.00 -21.99
CA LEU A 11 46.41 -105.46 -20.64
C LEU A 11 45.34 -106.30 -19.95
N ASP A 12 45.77 -107.18 -19.05
CA ASP A 12 44.87 -107.97 -18.22
C ASP A 12 44.29 -107.09 -17.12
N TYR A 13 43.09 -106.57 -17.37
CA TYR A 13 42.34 -105.76 -16.42
C TYR A 13 41.57 -106.60 -15.39
N TRP A 14 41.54 -107.94 -15.51
CA TRP A 14 40.70 -108.78 -14.65
C TRP A 14 41.10 -108.73 -13.17
N GLY A 15 42.41 -108.87 -12.88
CA GLY A 15 42.94 -108.80 -11.52
C GLY A 15 42.72 -107.43 -10.86
N PRO A 16 43.12 -106.31 -11.51
CA PRO A 16 42.86 -104.96 -11.02
C PRO A 16 41.37 -104.61 -10.88
N SER A 17 40.52 -104.97 -11.85
CA SER A 17 39.09 -104.68 -11.80
C SER A 17 38.37 -105.40 -10.67
N LYS A 18 38.74 -106.65 -10.33
CA LYS A 18 38.17 -107.33 -9.15
C LYS A 18 38.50 -106.61 -7.84
N ARG A 19 39.72 -106.09 -7.69
CA ARG A 19 40.10 -105.31 -6.50
C ARG A 19 39.33 -103.99 -6.43
N LEU A 20 39.18 -103.31 -7.56
CA LEU A 20 38.47 -102.03 -7.64
C LEU A 20 36.97 -102.18 -7.35
N VAL A 21 36.31 -103.15 -7.98
CA VAL A 21 34.86 -103.37 -7.77
C VAL A 21 34.58 -104.00 -6.40
N GLY A 22 35.54 -104.72 -5.82
CA GLY A 22 35.45 -105.27 -4.47
C GLY A 22 35.75 -104.27 -3.34
N ASP A 23 36.17 -103.04 -3.66
CA ASP A 23 36.41 -101.99 -2.67
C ASP A 23 35.09 -101.45 -2.12
N MET A 24 34.95 -101.37 -0.80
CA MET A 24 33.74 -100.87 -0.13
C MET A 24 33.45 -99.40 -0.49
N ASN A 25 34.46 -98.62 -0.90
CA ASN A 25 34.33 -97.20 -1.28
C ASN A 25 34.11 -96.95 -2.77
N PHE A 26 33.96 -97.99 -3.60
CA PHE A 26 33.88 -97.87 -5.05
C PHE A 26 32.79 -96.91 -5.54
N LEU A 27 31.61 -96.91 -4.91
CA LEU A 27 30.52 -95.99 -5.27
C LEU A 27 30.83 -94.52 -4.96
N GLN A 28 31.50 -94.24 -3.84
CA GLN A 28 31.92 -92.87 -3.51
C GLN A 28 32.93 -92.36 -4.53
N MET A 29 33.87 -93.21 -4.94
CA MET A 29 34.85 -92.88 -5.99
C MET A 29 34.19 -92.56 -7.34
N LEU A 30 33.07 -93.19 -7.68
CA LEU A 30 32.31 -92.87 -8.91
C LEU A 30 31.54 -91.53 -8.79
N LEU A 31 31.08 -91.18 -7.60
CA LEU A 31 30.32 -89.96 -7.35
C LEU A 31 31.24 -88.72 -7.32
N GLU A 32 32.41 -88.88 -6.72
CA GLU A 32 33.47 -87.86 -6.62
C GLU A 32 34.42 -87.86 -7.82
N TYR A 33 34.20 -88.73 -8.81
CA TYR A 33 35.05 -88.81 -9.98
C TYR A 33 35.11 -87.46 -10.70
N ASP A 34 36.33 -86.98 -10.93
CA ASP A 34 36.60 -85.73 -11.63
C ASP A 34 36.24 -85.86 -13.11
N LYS A 35 34.95 -85.66 -13.39
CA LYS A 35 34.35 -85.66 -14.73
C LYS A 35 34.81 -84.48 -15.59
N ASP A 36 35.40 -83.44 -14.99
CA ASP A 36 35.87 -82.24 -15.69
C ASP A 36 37.32 -82.41 -16.19
N ASN A 37 38.11 -83.34 -15.62
CA ASN A 37 39.52 -83.55 -15.95
C ASN A 37 39.86 -84.99 -16.42
N ILE A 38 39.00 -85.59 -17.24
CA ILE A 38 39.26 -86.92 -17.81
C ILE A 38 40.31 -86.81 -18.91
N GLN A 39 41.41 -87.57 -18.81
CA GLN A 39 42.47 -87.53 -19.82
C GLN A 39 41.95 -87.91 -21.21
N VAL A 40 42.34 -87.12 -22.21
CA VAL A 40 41.87 -87.24 -23.62
C VAL A 40 42.07 -88.67 -24.16
N HIS A 41 43.18 -89.32 -23.81
CA HIS A 41 43.48 -90.67 -24.28
C HIS A 41 42.51 -91.73 -23.71
N ILE A 42 42.02 -91.56 -22.48
CA ILE A 42 41.05 -92.45 -21.83
C ILE A 42 39.70 -92.32 -22.54
N MET A 43 39.25 -91.09 -22.76
CA MET A 43 37.97 -90.85 -23.43
C MET A 43 38.01 -91.27 -24.90
N LYS A 44 39.16 -91.12 -25.57
CA LYS A 44 39.39 -91.65 -26.92
C LYS A 44 39.22 -93.17 -26.94
N LYS A 45 39.82 -93.88 -26.00
CA LYS A 45 39.68 -95.33 -25.87
C LYS A 45 38.24 -95.76 -25.59
N ILE A 46 37.53 -95.06 -24.70
CA ILE A 46 36.10 -95.29 -24.41
C ILE A 46 35.26 -95.13 -25.69
N ARG A 47 35.49 -94.06 -26.47
CA ARG A 47 34.77 -93.80 -27.72
C ARG A 47 35.07 -94.84 -28.80
N GLU A 48 36.33 -95.19 -28.99
CA GLU A 48 36.77 -96.03 -30.11
C GLU A 48 36.59 -97.53 -29.87
N GLU A 49 36.77 -98.01 -28.63
CA GLU A 49 36.73 -99.45 -28.30
C GLU A 49 35.42 -99.89 -27.65
N TYR A 50 34.74 -99.01 -26.91
CA TYR A 50 33.57 -99.39 -26.09
C TYR A 50 32.26 -98.82 -26.64
N ILE A 51 32.18 -97.52 -26.96
CA ILE A 51 30.91 -96.91 -27.43
C ILE A 51 30.50 -97.41 -28.82
N THR A 52 31.47 -97.68 -29.69
CA THR A 52 31.27 -98.23 -31.04
C THR A 52 30.93 -99.72 -31.03
N ASN A 53 31.17 -100.42 -29.92
CA ASN A 53 30.95 -101.86 -29.82
C ASN A 53 29.44 -102.15 -29.67
N PRO A 54 28.83 -102.90 -30.63
CA PRO A 54 27.41 -103.22 -30.59
C PRO A 54 26.98 -103.97 -29.32
N THR A 55 27.90 -104.67 -28.65
CA THR A 55 27.61 -105.44 -27.42
C THR A 55 27.73 -104.62 -26.14
N PHE A 56 28.29 -103.41 -26.20
CA PHE A 56 28.46 -102.52 -25.06
C PHE A 56 27.32 -101.47 -25.00
N LYS A 57 26.09 -101.97 -24.89
CA LYS A 57 24.88 -101.16 -24.66
C LYS A 57 24.27 -101.55 -23.33
N PRO A 58 23.72 -100.61 -22.53
CA PRO A 58 23.12 -100.92 -21.24
C PRO A 58 22.12 -102.08 -21.32
N GLU A 59 21.26 -102.08 -22.35
CA GLU A 59 20.25 -103.11 -22.60
C GLU A 59 20.83 -104.52 -22.80
N ILE A 60 22.02 -104.62 -23.42
CA ILE A 60 22.69 -105.90 -23.70
C ILE A 60 23.49 -106.36 -22.47
N VAL A 61 24.17 -105.42 -21.80
CA VAL A 61 24.96 -105.69 -20.59
C VAL A 61 24.05 -106.07 -19.41
N ALA A 62 22.82 -105.57 -19.37
CA ALA A 62 21.81 -105.91 -18.36
C ALA A 62 21.50 -107.42 -18.32
N ASN A 63 21.56 -108.12 -19.46
CA ASN A 63 21.35 -109.58 -19.53
C ASN A 63 22.43 -110.36 -18.76
N ALA A 64 23.62 -109.78 -18.56
CA ALA A 64 24.68 -110.38 -17.77
C ALA A 64 24.63 -109.94 -16.30
N SER A 65 24.34 -108.66 -16.02
CA SER A 65 24.16 -108.15 -14.65
C SER A 65 23.55 -106.74 -14.63
N SER A 66 22.57 -106.51 -13.76
CA SER A 66 21.96 -105.18 -13.53
C SER A 66 22.97 -104.17 -12.95
N ALA A 67 23.91 -104.61 -12.11
CA ALA A 67 24.97 -103.73 -11.59
C ALA A 67 25.93 -103.28 -12.72
N ALA A 68 26.20 -104.16 -13.69
CA ALA A 68 27.02 -103.83 -14.86
C ALA A 68 26.32 -102.85 -15.82
N GLU A 69 24.98 -102.91 -15.90
CA GLU A 69 24.18 -101.92 -16.64
C GLU A 69 24.36 -100.49 -16.08
N GLY A 70 24.34 -100.33 -14.75
CA GLY A 70 24.55 -99.03 -14.09
C GLY A 70 25.92 -98.41 -14.42
N LEU A 71 26.97 -99.23 -14.42
CA LEU A 71 28.31 -98.78 -14.81
C LEU A 71 28.41 -98.44 -16.30
N CYS A 72 27.73 -99.21 -17.18
CA CYS A 72 27.64 -98.89 -18.60
C CYS A 72 26.96 -97.53 -18.84
N LYS A 73 25.86 -97.24 -18.14
CA LYS A 73 25.18 -95.93 -18.18
C LYS A 73 26.06 -94.79 -17.67
N TRP A 74 26.80 -95.01 -16.58
CA TRP A 74 27.73 -94.02 -16.03
C TRP A 74 28.84 -93.64 -17.03
N ILE A 75 29.44 -94.63 -17.72
CA ILE A 75 30.46 -94.39 -18.75
C ILE A 75 29.87 -93.59 -19.93
N LEU A 76 28.66 -93.95 -20.40
CA LEU A 76 27.98 -93.22 -21.47
C LEU A 76 27.66 -91.77 -21.06
N ALA A 77 27.20 -91.55 -19.82
CA ALA A 77 26.93 -90.21 -19.31
C ALA A 77 28.21 -89.35 -19.20
N LEU A 78 29.34 -89.94 -18.80
CA LEU A 78 30.63 -89.24 -18.76
C LEU A 78 31.12 -88.81 -20.15
N GLU A 79 30.92 -89.64 -21.18
CA GLU A 79 31.28 -89.26 -22.54
C GLU A 79 30.46 -88.08 -23.05
N VAL A 80 29.14 -88.14 -22.83
CA VAL A 80 28.23 -87.06 -23.22
C VAL A 80 28.58 -85.76 -22.49
N TYR A 81 28.90 -85.85 -21.20
CA TYR A 81 29.36 -84.72 -20.40
C TYR A 81 30.65 -84.11 -20.94
N ASP A 82 31.70 -84.90 -21.21
CA ASP A 82 32.97 -84.42 -21.79
C ASP A 82 32.75 -83.67 -23.12
N ARG A 83 31.87 -84.20 -23.98
CA ARG A 83 31.56 -83.59 -25.28
C ARG A 83 30.88 -82.22 -25.11
N VAL A 84 29.92 -82.10 -24.20
CA VAL A 84 29.17 -80.85 -23.98
C VAL A 84 30.01 -79.84 -23.21
N ALA A 85 30.77 -80.27 -22.21
CA ALA A 85 31.64 -79.42 -21.39
C ALA A 85 32.64 -78.64 -22.25
N LYS A 86 33.24 -79.28 -23.28
CA LYS A 86 34.16 -78.63 -24.23
C LYS A 86 33.52 -77.52 -25.06
N VAL A 87 32.23 -77.60 -25.35
CA VAL A 87 31.48 -76.56 -26.09
C VAL A 87 31.02 -75.42 -25.16
N VAL A 88 30.73 -75.74 -23.90
CA VAL A 88 30.22 -74.79 -22.90
C VAL A 88 31.34 -73.99 -22.23
N ALA A 89 32.52 -74.58 -22.04
CA ALA A 89 33.68 -73.92 -21.43
C ALA A 89 34.05 -72.56 -22.09
N PRO A 90 34.21 -72.44 -23.43
CA PRO A 90 34.52 -71.16 -24.06
C PRO A 90 33.38 -70.14 -23.96
N LYS A 91 32.12 -70.60 -23.83
CA LYS A 91 30.96 -69.72 -23.64
C LYS A 91 30.90 -69.16 -22.22
N LYS A 92 31.21 -70.00 -21.21
CA LYS A 92 31.32 -69.57 -19.81
C LYS A 92 32.42 -68.54 -19.64
N GLU A 93 33.57 -68.74 -20.30
CA GLU A 93 34.68 -67.79 -20.21
C GLU A 93 34.35 -66.45 -20.88
N LYS A 94 33.78 -66.47 -22.09
CA LYS A 94 33.31 -65.24 -22.75
C LYS A 94 32.23 -64.49 -21.96
N LEU A 95 31.34 -65.23 -21.30
CA LEU A 95 30.33 -64.63 -20.42
C LEU A 95 31.01 -63.93 -19.23
N ARG A 96 31.98 -64.58 -18.59
CA ARG A 96 32.75 -64.03 -17.47
C ARG A 96 33.50 -62.75 -17.85
N GLU A 97 34.13 -62.73 -19.02
CA GLU A 97 34.80 -61.53 -19.54
C GLU A 97 33.82 -60.39 -19.78
N ALA A 98 32.69 -60.66 -20.44
CA ALA A 98 31.66 -59.66 -20.72
C ALA A 98 30.99 -59.13 -19.44
N GLU A 99 30.74 -59.99 -18.44
CA GLU A 99 30.21 -59.60 -17.13
C GLU A 99 31.20 -58.71 -16.37
N SER A 100 32.50 -59.04 -16.40
CA SER A 100 33.55 -58.21 -15.80
C SER A 100 33.65 -56.84 -16.46
N ASP A 101 33.56 -56.79 -17.79
CA ASP A 101 33.58 -55.53 -18.54
C ASP A 101 32.33 -54.68 -18.28
N LEU A 102 31.16 -55.30 -18.21
CA LEU A 102 29.91 -54.64 -17.87
C LEU A 102 29.99 -54.04 -16.46
N ALA A 103 30.50 -54.80 -15.48
CA ALA A 103 30.66 -54.32 -14.10
C ALA A 103 31.54 -53.06 -14.04
N ARG A 104 32.70 -53.09 -14.73
CA ARG A 104 33.62 -51.94 -14.81
C ARG A 104 32.99 -50.72 -15.47
N MET A 105 32.20 -50.91 -16.52
CA MET A 105 31.51 -49.80 -17.20
C MET A 105 30.36 -49.24 -16.36
N MET A 106 29.61 -50.11 -15.65
CA MET A 106 28.56 -49.69 -14.72
C MET A 106 29.12 -48.86 -13.56
N GLU A 107 30.28 -49.25 -13.01
CA GLU A 107 30.96 -48.49 -11.96
C GLU A 107 31.31 -47.07 -12.43
N LYS A 108 31.95 -46.95 -13.61
CA LYS A 108 32.27 -45.65 -14.21
C LYS A 108 31.02 -44.80 -14.50
N LEU A 109 29.97 -45.42 -15.02
CA LEU A 109 28.71 -44.74 -15.31
C LEU A 109 28.07 -44.21 -14.03
N ASN A 110 28.04 -45.00 -12.96
CA ASN A 110 27.47 -44.61 -11.68
C ASN A 110 28.28 -43.50 -11.02
N ALA A 111 29.62 -43.55 -11.08
CA ALA A 111 30.47 -42.46 -10.61
C ALA A 111 30.18 -41.14 -11.36
N LYS A 112 30.07 -41.18 -12.69
CA LYS A 112 29.75 -39.97 -13.49
C LYS A 112 28.33 -39.47 -13.26
N ARG A 113 27.35 -40.36 -13.06
CA ARG A 113 25.99 -39.98 -12.65
C ARG A 113 25.97 -39.30 -11.28
N ALA A 114 26.76 -39.79 -10.33
CA ALA A 114 26.88 -39.18 -9.00
C ALA A 114 27.53 -37.79 -9.06
N GLU A 115 28.60 -37.62 -9.84
CA GLU A 115 29.22 -36.31 -10.08
C GLU A 115 28.23 -35.33 -10.72
N LEU A 116 27.49 -35.76 -11.75
CA LEU A 116 26.49 -34.93 -12.42
C LEU A 116 25.39 -34.50 -11.45
N ALA A 117 24.87 -35.43 -10.65
CA ALA A 117 23.86 -35.14 -9.64
C ALA A 117 24.35 -34.11 -8.60
N ALA A 118 25.62 -34.22 -8.17
CA ALA A 118 26.21 -33.27 -7.23
C ALA A 118 26.35 -31.86 -7.84
N VAL A 119 26.74 -31.75 -9.11
CA VAL A 119 26.83 -30.45 -9.81
C VAL A 119 25.45 -29.85 -10.06
N GLN A 120 24.48 -30.67 -10.49
CA GLN A 120 23.09 -30.24 -10.69
C GLN A 120 22.49 -29.70 -9.40
N LYS A 121 22.70 -30.41 -8.27
CA LYS A 121 22.25 -29.95 -6.95
C LYS A 121 22.87 -28.60 -6.57
N LYS A 122 24.19 -28.45 -6.73
CA LYS A 122 24.87 -27.16 -6.45
C LYS A 122 24.35 -26.02 -7.32
N LEU A 123 24.06 -26.29 -8.59
CA LEU A 123 23.52 -25.30 -9.52
C LEU A 123 22.10 -24.87 -9.10
N GLU A 124 21.27 -25.83 -8.68
CA GLU A 124 19.93 -25.58 -8.18
C GLU A 124 19.96 -24.74 -6.89
N ASP A 125 20.81 -25.10 -5.92
CA ASP A 125 21.00 -24.36 -4.68
C ASP A 125 21.46 -22.91 -4.96
N LEU A 126 22.41 -22.73 -5.88
CA LEU A 126 22.90 -21.41 -6.27
C LEU A 126 21.83 -20.58 -6.98
N LYS A 127 21.02 -21.22 -7.84
CA LYS A 127 19.91 -20.55 -8.53
C LYS A 127 18.83 -20.10 -7.55
N ASN A 128 18.51 -20.94 -6.56
CA ASN A 128 17.55 -20.60 -5.51
C ASN A 128 18.05 -19.42 -4.67
N THR A 129 19.33 -19.46 -4.25
CA THR A 129 19.96 -18.36 -3.50
C THR A 129 20.00 -17.06 -4.32
N PHE A 130 20.32 -17.15 -5.62
CA PHE A 130 20.34 -15.99 -6.51
C PHE A 130 18.96 -15.33 -6.63
N ASN A 131 17.91 -16.13 -6.80
CA ASN A 131 16.54 -15.64 -6.89
C ASN A 131 16.10 -14.97 -5.58
N GLU A 132 16.38 -15.58 -4.43
CA GLU A 132 16.06 -15.02 -3.11
C GLU A 132 16.78 -13.68 -2.89
N MET A 133 18.09 -13.62 -3.17
CA MET A 133 18.87 -12.40 -3.02
C MET A 133 18.41 -11.29 -3.98
N THR A 134 17.98 -11.64 -5.19
CA THR A 134 17.44 -10.68 -6.16
C THR A 134 16.10 -10.12 -5.70
N GLU A 135 15.22 -10.96 -5.16
CA GLU A 135 13.95 -10.52 -4.59
C GLU A 135 14.16 -9.61 -3.38
N ASN A 136 15.07 -9.98 -2.48
CA ASN A 136 15.43 -9.17 -1.32
C ASN A 136 16.01 -7.81 -1.74
N LYS A 137 16.89 -7.77 -2.75
CA LYS A 137 17.42 -6.53 -3.31
C LYS A 137 16.29 -5.62 -3.81
N GLN A 138 15.36 -6.15 -4.61
CA GLN A 138 14.24 -5.38 -5.14
C GLN A 138 13.33 -4.83 -4.02
N LYS A 139 13.06 -5.63 -2.99
CA LYS A 139 12.30 -5.19 -1.81
C LYS A 139 12.99 -4.04 -1.08
N LEU A 140 14.31 -4.12 -0.87
CA LEU A 140 15.08 -3.06 -0.22
C LEU A 140 15.11 -1.78 -1.07
N GLU A 141 15.36 -1.88 -2.38
CA GLU A 141 15.34 -0.74 -3.29
C GLU A 141 13.98 -0.03 -3.27
N PHE A 142 12.88 -0.78 -3.27
CA PHE A 142 11.53 -0.22 -3.14
C PHE A 142 11.30 0.47 -1.79
N GLN A 143 11.76 -0.13 -0.68
CA GLN A 143 11.62 0.48 0.65
C GLN A 143 12.40 1.80 0.77
N VAL A 144 13.60 1.87 0.19
CA VAL A 144 14.42 3.09 0.17
C VAL A 144 13.72 4.18 -0.64
N ASP A 145 13.24 3.89 -1.84
CA ASP A 145 12.49 4.85 -2.67
C ASP A 145 11.21 5.33 -1.96
N LEU A 146 10.43 4.41 -1.38
CA LEU A 146 9.23 4.76 -0.62
C LEU A 146 9.53 5.65 0.60
N CYS A 147 10.61 5.35 1.32
CA CYS A 147 11.05 6.14 2.46
C CYS A 147 11.48 7.55 2.03
N GLY A 148 12.27 7.66 0.95
CA GLY A 148 12.68 8.95 0.39
C GLY A 148 11.48 9.80 -0.03
N LYS A 149 10.49 9.21 -0.71
CA LYS A 149 9.23 9.89 -1.07
C LYS A 149 8.44 10.34 0.16
N LYS A 150 8.38 9.52 1.22
CA LYS A 150 7.73 9.90 2.49
C LYS A 150 8.44 11.07 3.17
N LEU A 151 9.77 11.08 3.18
CA LEU A 151 10.58 12.14 3.79
C LEU A 151 10.33 13.47 3.08
N VAL A 152 10.41 13.51 1.74
CA VAL A 152 10.12 14.73 0.95
C VAL A 152 8.70 15.26 1.20
N ARG A 153 7.70 14.37 1.33
CA ARG A 153 6.33 14.77 1.66
C ARG A 153 6.23 15.33 3.08
N ALA A 154 6.88 14.70 4.05
CA ALA A 154 6.90 15.16 5.43
C ALA A 154 7.60 16.52 5.56
N GLU A 155 8.71 16.73 4.87
CA GLU A 155 9.42 18.01 4.85
C GLU A 155 8.54 19.14 4.29
N LYS A 156 7.85 18.90 3.17
CA LYS A 156 6.89 19.87 2.61
C LYS A 156 5.76 20.20 3.58
N LEU A 157 5.22 19.20 4.28
CA LEU A 157 4.18 19.41 5.29
C LEU A 157 4.71 20.21 6.49
N ILE A 158 5.88 19.86 7.01
CA ILE A 158 6.49 20.56 8.14
C ILE A 158 6.85 22.00 7.76
N GLY A 159 7.41 22.22 6.57
CA GLY A 159 7.70 23.55 6.05
C GLY A 159 6.45 24.40 5.87
N GLY A 160 5.38 23.84 5.29
CA GLY A 160 4.09 24.53 5.13
C GLY A 160 3.40 24.85 6.47
N LEU A 161 3.45 23.91 7.42
CA LEU A 161 2.87 24.09 8.76
C LEU A 161 3.67 25.05 9.64
N GLY A 162 4.99 25.12 9.46
CA GLY A 162 5.86 26.03 10.20
C GLY A 162 5.50 27.50 9.95
N GLY A 163 5.31 27.88 8.69
CA GLY A 163 4.86 29.23 8.33
C GLY A 163 3.46 29.54 8.85
N GLU A 164 2.56 28.55 8.83
CA GLU A 164 1.21 28.72 9.35
C GLU A 164 1.18 28.90 10.87
N LYS A 165 2.02 28.17 11.61
CA LYS A 165 2.19 28.35 13.06
C LYS A 165 2.62 29.78 13.39
N GLU A 166 3.61 30.33 12.68
CA GLU A 166 4.06 31.70 12.89
C GLU A 166 2.94 32.71 12.58
N ARG A 167 2.24 32.53 11.46
CA ARG A 167 1.12 33.38 11.06
C ARG A 167 0.01 33.40 12.12
N TRP A 168 -0.40 32.24 12.63
CA TRP A 168 -1.42 32.14 13.67
C TRP A 168 -0.95 32.71 15.01
N THR A 169 0.31 32.49 15.36
CA THR A 169 0.88 33.06 16.59
C THR A 169 0.87 34.59 16.52
N ASN A 170 1.28 35.17 15.38
CA ASN A 170 1.24 36.61 15.16
C ASN A 170 -0.19 37.16 15.16
N ALA A 171 -1.14 36.46 14.53
CA ALA A 171 -2.55 36.84 14.54
C ALA A 171 -3.15 36.80 15.96
N ALA A 172 -2.86 35.75 16.74
CA ALA A 172 -3.30 35.63 18.12
C ALA A 172 -2.72 36.75 19.00
N ASN A 173 -1.43 37.06 18.86
CA ASN A 173 -0.79 38.16 19.58
C ASN A 173 -1.40 39.52 19.23
N ASN A 174 -1.73 39.75 17.95
CA ASN A 174 -2.39 40.97 17.52
C ASN A 174 -3.82 41.07 18.07
N LEU A 175 -4.58 39.97 18.05
CA LEU A 175 -5.91 39.91 18.63
C LEU A 175 -5.88 40.16 20.14
N GLN A 176 -4.89 39.62 20.85
CA GLN A 176 -4.73 39.86 22.28
C GLN A 176 -4.50 41.36 22.56
N LYS A 177 -3.64 42.04 21.79
CA LYS A 177 -3.44 43.50 21.91
C LYS A 177 -4.73 44.29 21.69
N VAL A 178 -5.53 43.90 20.70
CA VAL A 178 -6.83 44.53 20.43
C VAL A 178 -7.79 44.28 21.59
N TYR A 179 -7.83 43.04 22.10
CA TYR A 179 -8.68 42.67 23.23
C TYR A 179 -8.32 43.45 24.50
N ASP A 180 -7.03 43.57 24.81
CA ASP A 180 -6.56 44.27 26.00
C ASP A 180 -6.94 45.76 25.98
N ASN A 181 -6.97 46.38 24.80
CA ASN A 181 -7.31 47.80 24.60
C ASN A 181 -8.80 48.06 24.30
N LEU A 182 -9.59 47.00 24.13
CA LEU A 182 -10.97 47.06 23.63
C LEU A 182 -11.86 48.00 24.44
N MET A 183 -11.70 47.98 25.77
CA MET A 183 -12.54 48.77 26.68
C MET A 183 -12.45 50.28 26.38
N GLY A 184 -11.23 50.82 26.28
CA GLY A 184 -11.04 52.23 25.99
C GLY A 184 -11.38 52.59 24.56
N ASP A 185 -11.06 51.74 23.59
CA ASP A 185 -11.35 51.98 22.17
C ASP A 185 -12.86 52.05 21.90
N VAL A 186 -13.65 51.16 22.54
CA VAL A 186 -15.11 51.18 22.46
C VAL A 186 -15.69 52.38 23.21
N LEU A 187 -15.14 52.76 24.36
CA LEU A 187 -15.58 53.94 25.11
C LEU A 187 -15.43 55.22 24.27
N ILE A 188 -14.27 55.41 23.65
CA ILE A 188 -13.99 56.57 22.78
C ILE A 188 -14.92 56.52 21.56
N SER A 189 -15.08 55.36 20.93
CA SER A 189 -15.97 55.17 19.77
C SER A 189 -17.43 55.50 20.10
N ALA A 190 -17.92 55.11 21.28
CA ALA A 190 -19.25 55.46 21.75
C ALA A 190 -19.41 56.98 21.92
N GLY A 191 -18.39 57.65 22.46
CA GLY A 191 -18.36 59.12 22.53
C GLY A 191 -18.38 59.78 21.15
N VAL A 192 -17.64 59.23 20.18
CA VAL A 192 -17.60 59.74 18.80
C VAL A 192 -18.98 59.64 18.15
N ILE A 193 -19.64 58.49 18.23
CA ILE A 193 -20.98 58.27 17.67
C ILE A 193 -22.02 59.16 18.37
N ALA A 194 -21.93 59.31 19.69
CA ALA A 194 -22.91 60.06 20.47
C ALA A 194 -22.80 61.58 20.29
N TYR A 195 -21.58 62.12 20.18
CA TYR A 195 -21.34 63.56 20.29
C TYR A 195 -20.61 64.18 19.11
N LEU A 196 -19.75 63.43 18.41
CA LEU A 196 -18.82 64.01 17.44
C LEU A 196 -19.31 63.93 15.98
N GLY A 197 -20.43 63.26 15.72
CA GLY A 197 -21.03 63.15 14.38
C GLY A 197 -21.21 64.47 13.62
N PRO A 198 -21.66 65.57 14.24
CA PRO A 198 -21.83 66.85 13.55
C PRO A 198 -20.53 67.62 13.24
N PHE A 199 -19.40 67.23 13.84
CA PHE A 199 -18.16 68.02 13.80
C PHE A 199 -17.23 67.62 12.65
N THR A 200 -16.32 68.52 12.30
CA THR A 200 -15.30 68.33 11.25
C THR A 200 -14.23 67.30 11.67
N SER A 201 -13.57 66.67 10.68
CA SER A 201 -12.50 65.69 10.95
C SER A 201 -11.43 66.21 11.91
N SER A 202 -10.95 67.45 11.70
CA SER A 202 -9.90 68.03 12.54
C SER A 202 -10.32 68.19 14.00
N PHE A 203 -11.57 68.56 14.25
CA PHE A 203 -12.11 68.66 15.61
C PHE A 203 -12.24 67.27 16.24
N ARG A 204 -12.72 66.27 15.48
CA ARG A 204 -12.79 64.88 15.97
C ARG A 204 -11.41 64.35 16.35
N ASP A 205 -10.38 64.62 15.55
CA ASP A 205 -9.01 64.17 15.81
C ASP A 205 -8.43 64.81 17.08
N GLN A 206 -8.70 66.11 17.30
CA GLN A 206 -8.29 66.82 18.51
C GLN A 206 -8.98 66.26 19.76
N GLU A 207 -10.30 66.06 19.72
CA GLU A 207 -11.06 65.55 20.87
C GLU A 207 -10.72 64.10 21.18
N THR A 208 -10.67 63.22 20.18
CA THR A 208 -10.29 61.81 20.38
C THR A 208 -8.87 61.69 20.94
N SER A 209 -7.93 62.52 20.49
CA SER A 209 -6.57 62.57 21.05
C SER A 209 -6.56 62.98 22.53
N GLN A 210 -7.42 63.93 22.93
CA GLN A 210 -7.58 64.32 24.34
C GLN A 210 -8.22 63.18 25.15
N TRP A 211 -9.21 62.49 24.60
CA TRP A 211 -9.89 61.38 25.27
C TRP A 211 -8.97 60.17 25.45
N VAL A 212 -8.09 59.87 24.50
CA VAL A 212 -7.04 58.85 24.63
C VAL A 212 -6.11 59.20 25.81
N LYS A 213 -5.61 60.44 25.88
CA LYS A 213 -4.77 60.91 27.00
C LYS A 213 -5.50 60.80 28.34
N LEU A 214 -6.79 61.13 28.37
CA LEU A 214 -7.61 61.01 29.57
C LEU A 214 -7.77 59.54 29.99
N CYS A 215 -8.07 58.63 29.06
CA CYS A 215 -8.16 57.19 29.32
C CYS A 215 -6.85 56.66 29.92
N GLN A 216 -5.71 57.03 29.33
CA GLN A 216 -4.39 56.66 29.83
C GLN A 216 -4.14 57.20 31.25
N SER A 217 -4.48 58.46 31.53
CA SER A 217 -4.35 59.06 32.87
C SER A 217 -5.21 58.35 33.92
N LYS A 218 -6.35 57.80 33.50
CA LYS A 218 -7.29 57.05 34.34
C LYS A 218 -6.98 55.54 34.38
N LYS A 219 -5.90 55.11 33.75
CA LYS A 219 -5.48 53.69 33.64
C LYS A 219 -6.53 52.81 32.97
N ILE A 220 -7.28 53.35 32.02
CA ILE A 220 -8.16 52.59 31.14
C ILE A 220 -7.32 52.17 29.92
N PRO A 221 -7.13 50.87 29.67
CA PRO A 221 -6.41 50.40 28.49
C PRO A 221 -7.11 50.87 27.21
N CYS A 222 -6.34 51.48 26.31
CA CYS A 222 -6.79 51.94 25.01
C CYS A 222 -5.61 51.96 24.04
N SER A 223 -5.91 51.92 22.75
CA SER A 223 -4.90 52.06 21.70
C SER A 223 -4.25 53.45 21.78
N SER A 224 -2.95 53.53 21.48
CA SER A 224 -2.21 54.80 21.46
C SER A 224 -2.70 55.73 20.36
N GLU A 225 -3.11 55.15 19.23
CA GLU A 225 -3.74 55.83 18.12
C GLU A 225 -5.16 55.27 17.96
N PHE A 226 -6.15 56.12 18.23
CA PHE A 226 -7.56 55.77 18.09
C PHE A 226 -7.97 55.75 16.61
N SER A 227 -8.83 54.81 16.23
CA SER A 227 -9.46 54.78 14.90
C SER A 227 -10.85 54.17 15.00
N LEU A 228 -11.86 54.98 14.64
CA LEU A 228 -13.26 54.55 14.66
C LEU A 228 -13.51 53.40 13.68
N SER A 229 -13.03 53.54 12.45
CA SER A 229 -13.15 52.50 11.41
C SER A 229 -12.44 51.19 11.76
N LYS A 230 -11.34 51.20 12.51
CA LYS A 230 -10.72 49.95 13.00
C LYS A 230 -11.50 49.30 14.15
N THR A 231 -12.19 50.10 14.96
CA THR A 231 -12.89 49.63 16.17
C THR A 231 -14.29 49.11 15.86
N LEU A 232 -15.07 49.88 15.09
CA LEU A 232 -16.48 49.59 14.77
C LEU A 232 -16.75 49.40 13.27
N GLY A 233 -15.74 49.59 12.43
CA GLY A 233 -15.87 49.40 10.99
C GLY A 233 -15.66 47.95 10.59
N GLU A 234 -16.55 47.44 9.74
CA GLU A 234 -16.41 46.13 9.12
C GLU A 234 -15.83 46.28 7.71
N PRO A 235 -14.64 45.72 7.40
CA PRO A 235 -13.98 45.94 6.10
C PRO A 235 -14.84 45.59 4.88
N ILE A 236 -15.64 44.51 4.98
CA ILE A 236 -16.54 44.07 3.91
C ILE A 236 -17.68 45.07 3.70
N LYS A 237 -18.28 45.60 4.78
CA LYS A 237 -19.33 46.63 4.68
C LYS A 237 -18.77 47.94 4.14
N ILE A 238 -17.59 48.36 4.61
CA ILE A 238 -16.91 49.55 4.09
C ILE A 238 -16.62 49.41 2.60
N GLN A 239 -16.17 48.23 2.15
CA GLN A 239 -15.98 47.97 0.72
C GLN A 239 -17.28 48.05 -0.07
N ALA A 240 -18.38 47.52 0.46
CA ALA A 240 -19.70 47.64 -0.15
C ALA A 240 -20.16 49.11 -0.25
N TRP A 241 -19.94 49.91 0.80
CA TRP A 241 -20.22 51.35 0.78
C TRP A 241 -19.42 52.08 -0.29
N ASN A 242 -18.13 51.74 -0.44
CA ASN A 242 -17.28 52.31 -1.48
C ASN A 242 -17.77 51.99 -2.89
N ILE A 243 -18.25 50.76 -3.11
CA ILE A 243 -18.87 50.34 -4.39
C ILE A 243 -20.19 51.11 -4.62
N ALA A 244 -20.95 51.37 -3.56
CA ALA A 244 -22.17 52.18 -3.60
C ALA A 244 -21.92 53.69 -3.76
N GLY A 245 -20.66 54.13 -3.77
CA GLY A 245 -20.27 55.51 -4.05
C GLY A 245 -19.87 56.34 -2.83
N LEU A 246 -19.71 55.73 -1.65
CA LEU A 246 -19.06 56.40 -0.52
C LEU A 246 -17.57 56.64 -0.85
N PRO A 247 -17.03 57.85 -0.63
CA PRO A 247 -15.60 58.09 -0.80
C PRO A 247 -14.75 57.26 0.18
N LYS A 248 -13.52 56.94 -0.25
CA LYS A 248 -12.57 56.10 0.50
C LYS A 248 -11.74 56.86 1.54
N ASP A 249 -11.94 58.17 1.69
CA ASP A 249 -11.23 58.95 2.69
C ASP A 249 -11.71 58.61 4.12
N SER A 250 -10.86 58.86 5.11
CA SER A 250 -11.14 58.50 6.51
C SER A 250 -12.39 59.18 7.06
N PHE A 251 -12.65 60.43 6.67
CA PHE A 251 -13.81 61.19 7.14
C PHE A 251 -15.12 60.60 6.62
N SER A 252 -15.18 60.27 5.33
CA SER A 252 -16.34 59.61 4.70
C SER A 252 -16.59 58.23 5.27
N VAL A 253 -15.54 57.42 5.47
CA VAL A 253 -15.66 56.09 6.09
C VAL A 253 -16.15 56.21 7.53
N ASP A 254 -15.61 57.13 8.33
CA ASP A 254 -16.04 57.34 9.71
C ASP A 254 -17.52 57.78 9.77
N ASN A 255 -17.96 58.67 8.87
CA ASN A 255 -19.37 59.02 8.75
C ASN A 255 -20.24 57.80 8.40
N GLY A 256 -19.79 56.93 7.50
CA GLY A 256 -20.46 55.67 7.20
C GLY A 256 -20.58 54.75 8.42
N VAL A 257 -19.52 54.66 9.22
CA VAL A 257 -19.52 53.89 10.48
C VAL A 257 -20.48 54.49 11.51
N ILE A 258 -20.53 55.82 11.63
CA ILE A 258 -21.48 56.53 12.50
C ILE A 258 -22.92 56.25 12.06
N VAL A 259 -23.22 56.37 10.77
CA VAL A 259 -24.56 56.10 10.21
C VAL A 259 -24.98 54.66 10.51
N ALA A 260 -24.10 53.69 10.29
CA ALA A 260 -24.40 52.27 10.49
C ALA A 260 -24.57 51.85 11.96
N ASN A 261 -23.94 52.57 12.89
CA ASN A 261 -23.95 52.24 14.33
C ASN A 261 -24.80 53.21 15.17
N SER A 262 -25.37 54.25 14.56
CA SER A 262 -26.21 55.21 15.27
C SER A 262 -27.56 54.59 15.64
N ARG A 263 -27.99 54.80 16.90
CA ARG A 263 -29.33 54.42 17.35
C ARG A 263 -30.41 55.38 16.87
N ARG A 264 -30.05 56.65 16.62
CA ARG A 264 -30.94 57.70 16.11
C ARG A 264 -30.87 57.72 14.58
N TRP A 265 -31.95 58.16 13.94
CA TRP A 265 -31.96 58.39 12.50
C TRP A 265 -30.96 59.49 12.14
N PRO A 266 -29.91 59.20 11.35
CA PRO A 266 -28.87 60.19 11.06
C PRO A 266 -29.38 61.28 10.12
N LEU A 267 -29.21 62.54 10.51
CA LEU A 267 -29.36 63.68 9.61
C LEU A 267 -28.03 63.90 8.87
N MET A 268 -28.07 63.86 7.54
CA MET A 268 -26.88 64.05 6.71
C MET A 268 -26.92 65.44 6.06
N ILE A 269 -25.95 66.29 6.42
CA ILE A 269 -25.75 67.60 5.78
C ILE A 269 -24.87 67.38 4.55
N ASP A 270 -25.49 67.33 3.37
CA ASP A 270 -24.85 66.88 2.13
C ASP A 270 -25.04 67.89 0.97
N PRO A 271 -24.27 68.99 0.95
CA PRO A 271 -24.38 70.02 -0.09
C PRO A 271 -23.99 69.51 -1.49
N GLN A 272 -23.28 68.38 -1.58
CA GLN A 272 -22.77 67.81 -2.83
C GLN A 272 -23.58 66.60 -3.31
N GLY A 273 -24.63 66.21 -2.59
CA GLY A 273 -25.46 65.05 -2.92
C GLY A 273 -24.69 63.71 -2.95
N GLN A 274 -23.56 63.61 -2.25
CA GLN A 274 -22.77 62.38 -2.20
C GLN A 274 -23.41 61.32 -1.31
N ALA A 275 -23.76 61.70 -0.07
CA ALA A 275 -24.43 60.82 0.88
C ALA A 275 -25.80 60.38 0.36
N ASN A 276 -26.53 61.30 -0.29
CA ASN A 276 -27.81 60.99 -0.93
C ASN A 276 -27.68 59.87 -1.98
N ARG A 277 -26.71 60.00 -2.89
CA ARG A 277 -26.44 58.96 -3.91
C ARG A 277 -25.97 57.65 -3.28
N TRP A 278 -25.12 57.74 -2.26
CA TRP A 278 -24.63 56.56 -1.53
C TRP A 278 -25.77 55.76 -0.89
N VAL A 279 -26.72 56.40 -0.19
CA VAL A 279 -27.87 55.72 0.42
C VAL A 279 -28.77 55.09 -0.65
N LYS A 280 -29.10 55.82 -1.72
CA LYS A 280 -29.90 55.29 -2.84
C LYS A 280 -29.27 54.07 -3.49
N ASN A 281 -27.96 54.08 -3.68
CA ASN A 281 -27.24 52.95 -4.25
C ASN A 281 -27.12 51.77 -3.28
N SER A 282 -26.94 52.05 -1.99
CA SER A 282 -26.82 51.03 -0.94
C SER A 282 -28.14 50.26 -0.75
N GLU A 283 -29.27 50.97 -0.83
CA GLU A 283 -30.62 50.41 -0.64
C GLU A 283 -31.31 50.01 -1.95
N LYS A 284 -30.56 49.93 -3.06
CA LYS A 284 -31.11 49.68 -4.41
C LYS A 284 -31.93 48.38 -4.50
N ASN A 285 -31.55 47.37 -3.73
CA ASN A 285 -32.24 46.07 -3.72
C ASN A 285 -33.39 46.00 -2.70
N ASN A 286 -33.54 47.01 -1.84
CA ASN A 286 -34.47 47.00 -0.70
C ASN A 286 -35.69 47.91 -0.93
N THR A 287 -36.03 48.22 -2.19
CA THR A 287 -37.20 49.05 -2.53
C THR A 287 -37.28 50.37 -1.75
N LEU A 288 -36.17 51.12 -1.72
CA LEU A 288 -36.08 52.42 -1.06
C LEU A 288 -37.16 53.39 -1.59
N SER A 289 -37.94 53.96 -0.68
CA SER A 289 -38.88 55.05 -0.98
C SER A 289 -38.21 56.39 -0.72
N VAL A 290 -38.22 57.28 -1.72
CA VAL A 290 -37.61 58.61 -1.64
C VAL A 290 -38.71 59.66 -1.72
N MET A 291 -38.73 60.60 -0.78
CA MET A 291 -39.81 61.58 -0.64
C MET A 291 -39.34 62.87 0.01
N LYS A 292 -40.16 63.93 -0.07
CA LYS A 292 -39.95 65.23 0.56
C LYS A 292 -41.13 65.57 1.47
N LEU A 293 -40.91 66.41 2.47
CA LEU A 293 -41.99 66.90 3.36
C LEU A 293 -43.01 67.78 2.63
N THR A 294 -42.66 68.32 1.47
CA THR A 294 -43.55 69.12 0.63
C THR A 294 -44.53 68.29 -0.21
N ASP A 295 -44.35 66.97 -0.26
CA ASP A 295 -45.18 66.09 -1.07
C ASP A 295 -46.56 65.95 -0.42
N SER A 296 -47.65 66.04 -1.20
CA SER A 296 -49.00 66.06 -0.65
C SER A 296 -49.42 64.73 0.00
N ASP A 297 -48.78 63.63 -0.36
CA ASP A 297 -49.05 62.29 0.17
C ASP A 297 -47.92 61.73 1.04
N TYR A 298 -47.07 62.61 1.58
CA TYR A 298 -45.89 62.22 2.35
C TYR A 298 -46.26 61.34 3.57
N ILE A 299 -47.27 61.71 4.35
CA ILE A 299 -47.73 60.93 5.51
C ILE A 299 -48.14 59.52 5.08
N ARG A 300 -48.96 59.39 4.04
CA ARG A 300 -49.44 58.08 3.56
C ARG A 300 -48.29 57.19 3.10
N THR A 301 -47.30 57.76 2.40
CA THR A 301 -46.12 57.02 1.95
C THR A 301 -45.26 56.56 3.13
N LEU A 302 -45.11 57.43 4.14
CA LEU A 302 -44.41 57.12 5.38
C LEU A 302 -45.10 55.99 6.16
N GLU A 303 -46.43 56.03 6.30
CA GLU A 303 -47.23 54.99 6.94
C GLU A 303 -47.03 53.63 6.26
N ASN A 304 -47.08 53.59 4.93
CA ASN A 304 -46.83 52.38 4.17
C ASN A 304 -45.40 51.84 4.40
N CYS A 305 -44.40 52.72 4.41
CA CYS A 305 -43.02 52.29 4.63
C CYS A 305 -42.83 51.69 6.04
N VAL A 306 -43.44 52.29 7.06
CA VAL A 306 -43.42 51.77 8.43
C VAL A 306 -44.13 50.41 8.50
N THR A 307 -45.32 50.30 7.91
CA THR A 307 -46.15 49.09 7.95
C THR A 307 -45.48 47.91 7.23
N PHE A 308 -44.86 48.14 6.08
CA PHE A 308 -44.23 47.08 5.27
C PHE A 308 -42.74 46.90 5.55
N GLY A 309 -42.12 47.76 6.37
CA GLY A 309 -40.69 47.70 6.67
C GLY A 309 -39.80 48.13 5.50
N ASN A 310 -40.30 48.99 4.60
CA ASN A 310 -39.52 49.51 3.49
C ASN A 310 -38.60 50.66 3.96
N PRO A 311 -37.32 50.70 3.55
CA PRO A 311 -36.45 51.83 3.80
C PRO A 311 -37.02 53.11 3.19
N LEU A 312 -36.84 54.22 3.90
CA LEU A 312 -37.32 55.53 3.50
C LEU A 312 -36.21 56.57 3.62
N LEU A 313 -36.03 57.37 2.56
CA LEU A 313 -35.10 58.50 2.52
C LEU A 313 -35.90 59.79 2.36
N LEU A 314 -35.82 60.64 3.37
CA LEU A 314 -36.40 61.98 3.35
C LEU A 314 -35.38 62.99 2.82
N GLU A 315 -35.71 63.63 1.71
CA GLU A 315 -34.88 64.65 1.06
C GLU A 315 -35.33 66.07 1.41
N ASN A 316 -34.40 67.02 1.29
CA ASN A 316 -34.66 68.45 1.47
C ASN A 316 -35.32 68.78 2.81
N VAL A 317 -34.85 68.13 3.88
CA VAL A 317 -35.28 68.43 5.24
C VAL A 317 -34.89 69.87 5.58
N GLY A 318 -35.89 70.70 5.89
CA GLY A 318 -35.72 72.08 6.30
C GLY A 318 -35.35 72.23 7.77
N GLU A 319 -35.28 73.47 8.24
CA GLU A 319 -35.05 73.78 9.66
C GLU A 319 -36.26 73.42 10.53
N GLU A 320 -37.46 73.44 9.95
CA GLU A 320 -38.69 73.05 10.59
C GLU A 320 -39.12 71.64 10.15
N LEU A 321 -39.48 70.82 11.12
CA LEU A 321 -40.02 69.47 10.92
C LEU A 321 -41.46 69.43 11.38
N ASP A 322 -42.28 68.64 10.69
CA ASP A 322 -43.66 68.37 11.10
C ASP A 322 -43.64 67.58 12.43
N PRO A 323 -44.34 68.04 13.49
CA PRO A 323 -44.42 67.34 14.77
C PRO A 323 -44.95 65.91 14.68
N SER A 324 -45.70 65.57 13.63
CA SER A 324 -46.17 64.20 13.39
C SER A 324 -45.05 63.17 13.27
N LEU A 325 -43.83 63.58 12.93
CA LEU A 325 -42.66 62.70 12.83
C LEU A 325 -42.02 62.36 14.18
N GLU A 326 -42.34 63.09 15.24
CA GLU A 326 -41.70 62.95 16.54
C GLU A 326 -41.73 61.51 17.10
N PRO A 327 -42.86 60.78 17.06
CA PRO A 327 -42.90 59.40 17.53
C PRO A 327 -41.90 58.49 16.81
N LEU A 328 -41.75 58.65 15.48
CA LEU A 328 -40.80 57.88 14.67
C LEU A 328 -39.36 58.26 14.95
N LEU A 329 -39.08 59.56 15.03
CA LEU A 329 -37.73 60.07 15.25
C LEU A 329 -37.18 59.66 16.61
N LEU A 330 -38.04 59.69 17.63
CA LEU A 330 -37.72 59.27 18.99
C LEU A 330 -37.88 57.75 19.22
N LYS A 331 -38.39 57.01 18.23
CA LYS A 331 -38.68 55.56 18.32
C LYS A 331 -39.58 55.25 19.52
N GLN A 332 -40.66 56.01 19.69
CA GLN A 332 -41.67 55.83 20.72
C GLN A 332 -42.58 54.64 20.41
N THR A 333 -42.02 53.43 20.50
CA THR A 333 -42.76 52.19 20.30
C THR A 333 -43.43 51.73 21.59
N PHE A 334 -44.52 50.97 21.45
CA PHE A 334 -45.22 50.34 22.56
C PHE A 334 -45.69 48.95 22.15
N LYS A 335 -45.92 48.07 23.13
CA LYS A 335 -46.42 46.72 22.85
C LYS A 335 -47.93 46.66 22.94
N GLN A 336 -48.57 46.13 21.90
CA GLN A 336 -50.00 45.85 21.88
C GLN A 336 -50.21 44.42 21.35
N ALA A 337 -50.93 43.60 22.11
CA ALA A 337 -51.17 42.18 21.79
C ALA A 337 -49.87 41.38 21.47
N GLY A 338 -48.75 41.75 22.09
CA GLY A 338 -47.45 41.10 21.87
C GLY A 338 -46.65 41.61 20.67
N ILE A 339 -47.22 42.49 19.84
CA ILE A 339 -46.56 43.12 18.69
C ILE A 339 -46.06 44.51 19.12
N GLU A 340 -44.86 44.88 18.68
CA GLU A 340 -44.33 46.24 18.85
C GLU A 340 -44.94 47.15 17.78
N MET A 341 -45.65 48.17 18.24
CA MET A 341 -46.40 49.11 17.41
C MET A 341 -45.86 50.53 17.65
N ILE A 342 -46.13 51.43 16.70
CA ILE A 342 -45.85 52.86 16.82
C ILE A 342 -47.07 53.68 16.42
N ARG A 343 -47.28 54.81 17.08
CA ARG A 343 -48.35 55.74 16.73
C ARG A 343 -47.81 56.84 15.82
N LEU A 344 -48.45 57.05 14.68
CA LEU A 344 -48.18 58.16 13.78
C LEU A 344 -49.48 58.92 13.52
N GLY A 345 -49.56 60.16 14.01
CA GLY A 345 -50.83 60.89 14.02
C GLY A 345 -51.92 60.12 14.80
N GLU A 346 -53.04 59.84 14.14
CA GLU A 346 -54.15 59.06 14.71
C GLU A 346 -54.02 57.54 14.47
N ASN A 347 -53.10 57.11 13.61
CA ASN A 347 -52.94 55.72 13.19
C ASN A 347 -51.96 54.96 14.10
N ILE A 348 -52.27 53.69 14.37
CA ILE A 348 -51.39 52.74 15.09
C ILE A 348 -50.92 51.70 14.07
N MET A 349 -49.60 51.59 13.88
CA MET A 349 -48.95 50.72 12.90
C MET A 349 -47.97 49.75 13.52
#